data_AF-A0A813X6P2-F1
#
_entry.id   AF-A0A813X6P2-F1
#
_cell.length_a   1.000
_cell.length_b   1.000
_cell.length_c   1.000
_cell.angle_alpha   90.00
_cell.angle_beta   90.00
_cell.angle_gamma   90.00
#
_symmetry.space_group_name_H-M   'P 1'
#
loop_
_entity.id
_entity.type
_entity.pdbx_description
1 polymer ?
#
loop_
_entity_poly.entity_id
_entity_poly.type
_entity_poly.pdbx_seq_one_letter_code
_entity_poly.pdbx_strand_id
1 'polypeptide(L)'
;MYKFYRVTEKAEGNVTTFEGEYIDDKDHKVLTLAGPEEVCTWCKLDRRSIHIQHTDVLVLRQYLRKDGTILPKEITGLCFNQHNKLLALIKHARMTGLISYPTVAVTKREPLIIDPTLRPEWERNNSYWENYEILRKKRRYI
;
A
#
# COMPACT_ATOMS: atom_id res chain seq x y z
N MET A 1 6.93 2.90 -19.42
CA MET A 1 6.91 1.64 -18.64
C MET A 1 7.96 1.75 -17.55
N TYR A 2 7.56 1.64 -16.28
CA TYR A 2 8.50 1.73 -15.17
C TYR A 2 9.35 0.45 -15.11
N LYS A 3 10.66 0.59 -14.86
CA LYS A 3 11.57 -0.53 -14.69
C LYS A 3 11.95 -0.65 -13.22
N PHE A 4 11.97 -1.87 -12.71
CA PHE A 4 12.50 -2.12 -11.38
C PHE A 4 14.02 -2.12 -11.47
N TYR A 5 14.68 -1.58 -10.45
CA TYR A 5 16.13 -1.63 -10.33
C TYR A 5 16.50 -2.05 -8.91
N ARG A 6 17.66 -2.69 -8.79
CA ARG A 6 18.26 -3.06 -7.52
C ARG A 6 19.63 -2.44 -7.45
N VAL A 7 19.93 -1.81 -6.32
CA VAL A 7 21.25 -1.28 -6.03
C VAL A 7 21.97 -2.28 -5.14
N THR A 8 23.19 -2.66 -5.53
CA THR A 8 24.08 -3.52 -4.75
C THR A 8 25.33 -2.75 -4.35
N GLU A 9 25.72 -2.88 -3.09
CA GLU A 9 26.93 -2.26 -2.53
C GLU A 9 28.02 -3.33 -2.37
N LYS A 10 29.21 -3.05 -2.88
CA LYS A 10 30.42 -3.87 -2.68
C LYS A 10 31.51 -3.00 -2.06
N ALA A 11 32.00 -3.41 -0.89
CA ALA A 11 33.08 -2.72 -0.19
C ALA A 11 34.36 -3.55 -0.32
N GLU A 12 35.36 -3.02 -1.04
CA GLU A 12 36.69 -3.61 -1.16
C GLU A 12 37.70 -2.66 -0.51
N GLY A 13 38.13 -2.99 0.71
CA GLY A 13 39.05 -2.17 1.49
C GLY A 13 38.46 -0.79 1.82
N ASN A 14 39.06 0.28 1.25
CA ASN A 14 38.64 1.67 1.49
C ASN A 14 37.75 2.23 0.36
N VAL A 15 37.34 1.40 -0.61
CA VAL A 15 36.50 1.82 -1.73
C VAL A 15 35.16 1.10 -1.65
N THR A 16 34.08 1.86 -1.62
CA THR A 16 32.70 1.38 -1.76
C THR A 16 32.19 1.64 -3.17
N THR A 17 31.76 0.58 -3.86
CA THR A 17 31.20 0.64 -5.21
C THR A 17 29.71 0.31 -5.15
N PHE A 18 28.90 1.13 -5.84
CA PHE A 18 27.45 0.96 -5.95
C PHE A 18 27.10 0.61 -7.39
N GLU A 19 26.53 -0.57 -7.61
CA GLU A 19 26.07 -1.03 -8.92
C GLU A 19 24.54 -1.04 -8.98
N GLY A 20 23.98 -0.54 -10.08
CA GLY A 20 22.53 -0.52 -10.32
C GLY A 20 22.15 -1.47 -11.44
N GLU A 21 21.46 -2.56 -11.10
CA GLU A 21 20.97 -3.55 -12.08
C GLU A 21 19.48 -3.35 -12.33
N TYR A 22 19.10 -3.23 -13.61
CA TYR A 22 17.69 -3.27 -13.99
C TYR A 22 17.17 -4.71 -13.91
N ILE A 23 16.04 -4.88 -13.25
CA ILE A 23 15.34 -6.14 -13.12
C ILE A 23 14.17 -6.11 -14.11
N ASP A 24 14.17 -7.06 -15.03
CA ASP A 24 13.00 -7.31 -15.86
C ASP A 24 11.90 -7.93 -14.99
N ASP A 25 10.71 -7.35 -15.11
CA ASP A 25 9.52 -7.78 -14.38
C ASP A 25 8.94 -9.04 -15.05
N LYS A 26 9.48 -10.21 -14.70
CA LYS A 26 9.20 -11.45 -15.46
C LYS A 26 7.79 -12.02 -15.28
N ASP A 27 7.03 -11.65 -14.24
CA ASP A 27 5.87 -12.46 -13.82
C ASP A 27 4.60 -11.71 -13.40
N HIS A 28 4.44 -10.41 -13.67
CA HIS A 28 3.13 -9.79 -13.47
C HIS A 28 2.29 -10.02 -14.71
N LYS A 29 1.50 -11.10 -14.71
CA LYS A 29 0.39 -11.23 -15.64
C LYS A 29 -0.58 -10.09 -15.32
N VAL A 30 -0.39 -8.92 -15.93
CA VAL A 30 -1.26 -7.77 -15.76
C VAL A 30 -2.61 -8.21 -16.31
N LEU A 31 -3.54 -8.54 -15.43
CA LEU A 31 -4.90 -8.89 -15.82
C LEU A 31 -5.49 -7.64 -16.49
N THR A 32 -5.50 -7.63 -17.81
CA THR A 32 -6.05 -6.53 -18.58
C THR A 32 -7.56 -6.59 -18.42
N LEU A 33 -8.11 -5.71 -17.58
CA LEU A 33 -9.55 -5.58 -17.45
C LEU A 33 -10.11 -4.95 -18.72
N ALA A 34 -10.91 -5.72 -19.47
CA ALA A 34 -11.64 -5.23 -20.63
C ALA A 34 -12.42 -3.96 -20.29
N GLY A 35 -12.33 -2.93 -21.13
CA GLY A 35 -12.96 -1.62 -20.92
C GLY A 35 -12.08 -0.48 -21.44
N PRO A 36 -12.62 0.75 -21.53
CA PRO A 36 -11.92 1.89 -22.12
C PRO A 36 -10.57 2.12 -21.44
N GLU A 37 -9.51 2.33 -22.23
CA GLU A 37 -8.14 2.50 -21.73
C GLU A 37 -7.97 3.76 -20.87
N GLU A 38 -8.83 4.75 -21.07
CA GLU A 38 -8.82 6.06 -20.39
C GLU A 38 -9.20 5.99 -18.90
N VAL A 39 -9.67 4.84 -18.42
CA VAL A 39 -10.24 4.70 -17.08
C VAL A 39 -9.31 3.89 -16.18
N CYS A 40 -9.06 4.41 -14.98
CA CYS A 40 -8.20 3.77 -13.99
C CYS A 40 -8.66 2.36 -13.62
N THR A 41 -7.75 1.46 -13.24
CA THR A 41 -8.06 0.05 -12.93
C THR A 41 -9.14 -0.10 -11.86
N TRP A 42 -9.04 0.66 -10.76
CA TRP A 42 -10.05 0.62 -9.69
C TRP A 42 -11.40 1.21 -10.13
N CYS A 43 -11.38 2.21 -10.98
CA CYS A 43 -12.58 2.79 -11.57
C CYS A 43 -13.31 1.76 -12.45
N LYS A 44 -12.58 0.90 -13.18
CA LYS A 44 -13.15 -0.22 -13.94
C LYS A 44 -13.78 -1.27 -13.02
N LEU A 45 -13.16 -1.55 -11.87
CA LEU A 45 -13.70 -2.48 -10.86
C LEU A 45 -14.98 -1.95 -10.21
N ASP A 46 -14.98 -0.68 -9.78
CA ASP A 46 -16.17 -0.05 -9.19
C ASP A 46 -17.35 -0.03 -10.18
N ARG A 47 -17.11 0.15 -11.50
CA ARG A 47 -18.15 0.05 -12.54
C ARG A 47 -18.74 -1.36 -12.71
N ARG A 48 -18.02 -2.40 -12.29
CA ARG A 48 -18.50 -3.78 -12.25
C ARG A 48 -19.10 -4.16 -10.90
N SER A 49 -19.34 -3.17 -10.02
CA SER A 49 -19.84 -3.38 -8.66
C SER A 49 -18.91 -4.25 -7.79
N ILE A 50 -17.61 -4.26 -8.11
CA ILE A 50 -16.58 -4.93 -7.31
C ILE A 50 -15.95 -3.89 -6.39
N HIS A 51 -16.34 -3.92 -5.12
CA HIS A 51 -15.86 -2.98 -4.11
C HIS A 51 -14.73 -3.59 -3.29
N ILE A 52 -13.54 -3.02 -3.42
CA ILE A 52 -12.36 -3.45 -2.69
C ILE A 52 -12.46 -3.03 -1.22
N GLN A 53 -12.19 -3.98 -0.33
CA GLN A 53 -12.17 -3.82 1.11
C GLN A 53 -10.74 -3.83 1.66
N HIS A 54 -10.57 -3.47 2.94
CA HIS A 54 -9.26 -3.48 3.61
C HIS A 54 -8.75 -4.91 3.88
N THR A 55 -9.67 -5.88 3.84
CA THR A 55 -9.42 -7.32 3.93
C THR A 55 -8.85 -7.92 2.65
N ASP A 56 -8.98 -7.24 1.51
CA ASP A 56 -8.50 -7.72 0.20
C ASP A 56 -6.98 -7.50 0.05
N VAL A 57 -6.20 -8.14 0.93
CA VAL A 57 -4.75 -7.95 1.05
C VAL A 57 -4.02 -8.24 -0.26
N LEU A 58 -4.49 -9.21 -1.05
CA LEU A 58 -3.88 -9.57 -2.33
C LEU A 58 -3.97 -8.44 -3.36
N VAL A 59 -5.08 -7.69 -3.37
CA VAL A 59 -5.25 -6.52 -4.25
C VAL A 59 -4.43 -5.35 -3.74
N LEU A 60 -4.48 -5.08 -2.43
CA LEU A 60 -3.75 -3.97 -1.82
C LEU A 60 -2.23 -4.13 -1.96
N ARG A 61 -1.71 -5.37 -1.84
CA ARG A 61 -0.28 -5.67 -1.94
C ARG A 61 0.32 -5.35 -3.31
N GLN A 62 -0.49 -5.31 -4.37
CA GLN A 62 -0.04 -4.88 -5.70
C GLN A 62 0.40 -3.41 -5.74
N TYR A 63 -0.11 -2.59 -4.81
CA TYR A 63 0.21 -1.16 -4.72
C TYR A 63 1.23 -0.86 -3.62
N LEU A 64 1.85 -1.90 -3.05
CA LEU A 64 2.86 -1.78 -2.00
C LEU A 64 4.23 -2.21 -2.54
N ARG A 65 5.30 -1.60 -2.00
CA ARG A 65 6.65 -2.15 -2.12
C ARG A 65 6.80 -3.40 -1.27
N LYS A 66 7.92 -4.12 -1.45
CA LYS A 66 8.27 -5.30 -0.64
C LYS A 66 8.23 -5.02 0.87
N ASP A 67 8.61 -3.81 1.26
CA ASP A 67 8.65 -3.42 2.66
C ASP A 67 7.25 -3.09 3.24
N GLY A 68 6.24 -2.89 2.39
CA GLY A 68 4.89 -2.46 2.81
C GLY A 68 4.67 -0.95 2.75
N THR A 69 5.62 -0.18 2.18
CA THR A 69 5.42 1.24 1.83
C THR A 69 4.52 1.38 0.60
N ILE A 70 3.74 2.46 0.54
CA ILE A 70 2.75 2.66 -0.52
C ILE A 70 3.43 3.23 -1.75
N LEU A 71 3.09 2.70 -2.94
CA LEU A 71 3.57 3.25 -4.20
C LEU A 71 2.95 4.64 -4.46
N PRO A 72 3.74 5.59 -5.00
CA PRO A 72 3.24 6.92 -5.33
C PRO A 72 2.24 6.86 -6.49
N LYS A 73 1.32 7.82 -6.53
CA LYS A 73 0.19 7.85 -7.46
C LYS A 73 0.63 7.72 -8.92
N GLU A 74 1.70 8.42 -9.29
CA GLU A 74 2.28 8.46 -10.63
C GLU A 74 2.62 7.06 -11.13
N ILE A 75 3.13 6.21 -10.24
CA ILE A 75 3.49 4.82 -10.56
C ILE A 75 2.25 3.93 -10.57
N THR A 76 1.31 4.15 -9.64
CA THR A 76 0.09 3.31 -9.54
C THR A 76 -0.89 3.47 -10.69
N GLY A 77 -0.88 4.60 -11.40
CA GLY A 77 -1.82 4.89 -12.49
C GLY A 77 -3.29 5.05 -12.05
N LEU A 78 -3.54 5.21 -10.74
CA LEU A 78 -4.88 5.43 -10.20
C LEU A 78 -5.31 6.89 -10.29
N CYS A 79 -6.61 7.14 -10.45
CA CYS A 79 -7.14 8.49 -10.33
C CYS A 79 -7.03 8.98 -8.87
N PHE A 80 -7.07 10.30 -8.67
CA PHE A 80 -6.87 10.90 -7.34
C PHE A 80 -7.82 10.34 -6.27
N ASN A 81 -9.11 10.20 -6.62
CA ASN A 81 -10.12 9.68 -5.70
C ASN A 81 -9.86 8.22 -5.30
N GLN A 82 -9.47 7.38 -6.27
CA GLN A 82 -9.19 5.97 -6.01
C GLN A 82 -7.87 5.79 -5.26
N HIS A 83 -6.88 6.62 -5.54
CA HIS A 83 -5.63 6.62 -4.76
C HIS A 83 -5.90 7.00 -3.30
N ASN A 84 -6.75 8.00 -3.02
CA ASN A 84 -7.15 8.33 -1.65
C ASN A 84 -7.94 7.20 -0.96
N LYS A 85 -8.79 6.48 -1.71
CA LYS A 85 -9.50 5.27 -1.21
C LYS A 85 -8.50 4.17 -0.86
N LEU A 86 -7.53 3.90 -1.74
CA LEU A 86 -6.42 2.96 -1.51
C LEU A 86 -5.65 3.31 -0.23
N LEU A 87 -5.25 4.57 -0.05
CA LEU A 87 -4.53 5.03 1.15
C LEU A 87 -5.31 4.74 2.44
N ALA A 88 -6.61 5.01 2.44
CA ALA A 88 -7.47 4.73 3.58
C ALA A 88 -7.62 3.23 3.86
N LEU A 89 -7.81 2.42 2.83
CA LEU A 89 -7.91 0.96 2.96
C LEU A 89 -6.61 0.35 3.50
N ILE A 90 -5.45 0.78 2.99
CA ILE A 90 -4.14 0.34 3.51
C ILE A 90 -3.96 0.77 4.96
N LYS A 91 -4.38 1.99 5.33
CA LYS A 91 -4.34 2.45 6.73
C LYS A 91 -5.15 1.52 7.63
N HIS A 92 -6.37 1.17 7.23
CA HIS A 92 -7.20 0.23 8.00
C HIS A 92 -6.55 -1.16 8.07
N ALA A 93 -6.04 -1.68 6.94
CA ALA A 93 -5.36 -2.97 6.89
C ALA A 93 -4.13 -3.03 7.80
N ARG A 94 -3.39 -1.91 7.95
CA ARG A 94 -2.29 -1.79 8.92
C ARG A 94 -2.81 -1.80 10.36
N MET A 95 -3.88 -1.06 10.64
CA MET A 95 -4.47 -1.00 11.98
C MET A 95 -5.03 -2.35 12.44
N THR A 96 -5.56 -3.15 11.51
CA THR A 96 -6.05 -4.52 11.75
C THR A 96 -4.95 -5.58 11.71
N GLY A 97 -3.69 -5.20 11.46
CA GLY A 97 -2.56 -6.15 11.42
C GLY A 97 -2.49 -7.04 10.17
N LEU A 98 -3.25 -6.73 9.11
CA LEU A 98 -3.23 -7.49 7.85
C LEU A 98 -2.03 -7.16 6.96
N ILE A 99 -1.52 -5.92 7.06
CA ILE A 99 -0.39 -5.43 6.27
C ILE A 99 0.66 -4.84 7.20
N SER A 100 1.86 -5.41 7.17
CA SER A 100 3.04 -4.83 7.82
C SER A 100 3.66 -3.72 6.97
N TYR A 101 4.33 -2.77 7.60
CA TYR A 101 5.09 -1.71 6.92
C TYR A 101 6.34 -1.37 7.75
N PRO A 102 7.42 -0.85 7.13
CA PRO A 102 8.63 -0.59 7.86
C PRO A 102 8.36 0.59 8.78
N THR A 103 8.44 0.34 10.08
CA THR A 103 8.53 1.41 11.06
C THR A 103 9.92 2.00 10.86
N VAL A 104 10.00 3.21 10.32
CA VAL A 104 11.23 3.98 10.49
C VAL A 104 11.44 3.98 12.00
N ALA A 105 12.58 3.47 12.48
CA ALA A 105 12.96 3.58 13.87
C ALA A 105 13.22 5.08 14.16
N VAL A 106 12.15 5.86 14.16
CA VAL A 106 12.15 7.26 14.52
C VAL A 106 12.42 7.23 16.01
N THR A 107 13.69 7.52 16.34
CA THR A 107 14.19 8.02 17.62
C THR A 107 13.35 7.66 18.85
N LYS A 108 13.96 6.99 19.84
CA LYS A 108 13.44 6.60 21.17
C LYS A 108 12.47 7.56 21.91
N ARG A 109 12.29 8.80 21.44
CA ARG A 109 11.51 9.86 22.05
C ARG A 109 10.01 9.77 21.81
N GLU A 110 9.52 9.18 20.71
CA GLU A 110 8.08 9.03 20.48
C GLU A 110 7.82 7.93 19.43
N PRO A 111 7.63 6.67 19.85
CA PRO A 111 7.14 5.66 18.93
C PRO A 111 5.70 6.02 18.56
N LEU A 112 5.46 6.38 17.30
CA LEU A 112 4.10 6.24 16.75
C LEU A 112 3.71 4.78 16.99
N ILE A 113 2.70 4.55 17.84
CA ILE A 113 2.33 3.23 18.37
C ILE A 113 1.79 2.39 17.20
N ILE A 114 2.60 1.44 16.72
CA ILE A 114 2.32 0.68 15.48
C ILE A 114 2.32 -0.82 15.73
N ASP A 115 3.15 -1.32 16.66
CA ASP A 115 3.08 -2.72 17.05
C ASP A 115 1.76 -2.98 17.79
N PRO A 116 0.87 -3.85 17.28
CA PRO A 116 -0.39 -4.17 17.94
C PRO A 116 -0.18 -4.69 19.37
N THR A 117 0.98 -5.27 19.68
CA THR A 117 1.33 -5.76 21.01
C THR A 117 1.71 -4.65 22.00
N LEU A 118 2.20 -3.51 21.51
CA LEU A 118 2.55 -2.34 22.32
C LEU A 118 1.36 -1.42 22.59
N ARG A 119 0.18 -1.74 22.03
CA ARG A 119 -1.04 -0.99 22.31
C ARG A 119 -1.51 -1.24 23.75
N PRO A 120 -2.03 -0.19 24.42
CA PRO A 120 -2.81 -0.37 25.64
C PRO A 120 -3.85 -1.48 25.45
N GLU A 121 -4.12 -2.25 26.51
CA GLU A 121 -4.91 -3.50 26.44
C GLU A 121 -6.31 -3.32 25.82
N TRP A 122 -6.91 -2.14 25.99
CA TRP A 122 -8.19 -1.75 25.41
C TRP A 122 -8.14 -1.40 23.92
N GLU A 123 -6.96 -1.09 23.37
CA GLU A 123 -6.70 -0.89 21.93
C GLU A 123 -6.14 -2.15 21.23
N ARG A 124 -5.82 -3.21 21.99
CA ARG A 124 -5.36 -4.50 21.45
C ARG A 124 -6.45 -5.23 20.64
N ASN A 125 -7.72 -4.91 20.89
CA ASN A 125 -8.83 -5.57 20.21
C ASN A 125 -8.94 -5.14 18.74
N ASN A 126 -9.12 -6.12 17.84
CA ASN A 126 -9.34 -5.91 16.42
C ASN A 126 -10.60 -5.06 16.17
N SER A 127 -10.41 -3.77 15.96
CA SER A 127 -11.44 -2.88 15.43
C SER A 127 -11.56 -3.14 13.93
N TYR A 128 -12.55 -3.94 13.52
CA TYR A 128 -12.85 -4.12 12.10
C TYR A 128 -13.49 -2.85 11.55
N TRP A 129 -12.87 -2.29 10.52
CA TRP A 129 -13.39 -1.09 9.88
C TRP A 129 -14.52 -1.47 8.94
N GLU A 130 -15.70 -0.87 9.16
CA GLU A 130 -16.79 -0.94 8.20
C GLU A 130 -16.36 -0.43 6.81
N ASN A 131 -17.10 -0.80 5.76
CA ASN A 131 -16.87 -0.42 4.37
C ASN A 131 -16.45 1.06 4.23
N TYR A 132 -15.41 1.34 3.43
CA TYR A 132 -14.91 2.69 3.15
C TYR A 132 -16.01 3.70 2.81
N GLU A 133 -17.06 3.27 2.11
CA GLU A 133 -18.19 4.13 1.76
C GLU A 133 -19.03 4.57 2.96
N ILE A 134 -19.17 3.69 3.97
CA ILE A 134 -19.86 3.99 5.23
C ILE A 134 -19.05 5.02 6.02
N LEU A 135 -17.73 4.84 6.09
CA LEU A 135 -16.82 5.78 6.77
C LEU A 135 -16.79 7.15 6.09
N ARG A 136 -16.83 7.19 4.74
CA ARG A 136 -16.90 8.44 3.97
C ARG A 136 -18.20 9.20 4.24
N LYS A 137 -19.33 8.50 4.40
CA LYS A 137 -20.62 9.11 4.75
C LYS A 137 -20.60 9.65 6.18
N LYS A 138 -20.05 8.91 7.16
CA LYS A 138 -19.94 9.36 8.57
C LYS A 138 -19.18 10.69 8.72
N ARG A 139 -18.15 10.94 7.91
CA ARG A 139 -17.39 12.22 7.93
C ARG A 139 -18.14 13.45 7.38
N ARG A 140 -19.27 13.28 6.68
CA ARG A 140 -20.09 14.42 6.20
C ARG A 140 -21.09 14.93 7.24
N TYR A 141 -21.25 14.24 8.37
CA TYR A 141 -22.17 14.59 9.44
C TYR A 141 -21.45 15.19 10.67
N ILE A 142 -20.23 15.69 10.48
CA ILE A 142 -19.44 16.44 11.47
C ILE A 142 -19.14 17.81 10.89
#